data_AF-U9U0K7-F1
#
_entry.id   AF-U9U0K7-F1
#
_cell.length_a   1.000
_cell.length_b   1.000
_cell.length_c   1.000
_cell.angle_alpha   90.00
_cell.angle_beta   90.00
_cell.angle_gamma   90.00
#
_symmetry.space_group_name_H-M   'P 1'
#
loop_
_entity.id
_entity.type
_entity.pdbx_description
1 polymer ?
#
loop_
_entity_poly.entity_id
_entity_poly.type
_entity_poly.pdbx_seq_one_letter_code
_entity_poly.pdbx_strand_id
1 'polypeptide(L)'
;PFKTGQHSVSVTGLLRLNEEGSSKFLQTNQSEFFNNIIQAFSKIIPVNEQRITTNGKWKNDPTFPKRVLLSFTINEAKSAMELSSKTIFDNMGTLIKRKGFTALSNNEYTSLIDESAAFTITPDYFGKYLPLIIIFLVSMDLAVDLTFTLLRVNNTPHLVIPNMVFLIVPHIVNFLLTINIYLSEVSTNPMFFTWISEIPTLLLSICAIFSAIDILAINTLTSNLFGLKVFSAPLSQRSRKIILWGSFINIFAEDIPQLIIQILYYNSVETYDLFPLFVLISGGLVIVHKLILRSYHVIVRWYHKRDKIREFIRNRRLSAGSIRSIRTNV
;
A
#
# COMPACT_ATOMS: atom_id res chain seq x y z
N PRO A 1 8.65 22.50 -18.86
CA PRO A 1 8.70 21.61 -17.68
C PRO A 1 7.94 20.30 -17.96
N PHE A 2 8.69 19.22 -18.18
CA PHE A 2 8.15 17.92 -18.58
C PHE A 2 7.18 17.37 -17.52
N LYS A 3 6.00 16.94 -17.97
CA LYS A 3 4.98 16.26 -17.17
C LYS A 3 5.63 15.08 -16.43
N THR A 4 5.74 15.15 -15.11
CA THR A 4 5.87 13.96 -14.26
C THR A 4 4.49 13.31 -14.14
N GLY A 5 3.93 12.91 -15.28
CA GLY A 5 2.80 11.99 -15.30
C GLY A 5 3.30 10.61 -14.90
N GLN A 6 2.50 9.83 -14.19
CA GLN A 6 2.83 8.43 -13.93
C GLN A 6 2.95 7.71 -15.29
N HIS A 7 4.19 7.41 -15.71
CA HIS A 7 4.48 6.88 -17.05
C HIS A 7 4.09 5.40 -17.20
N SER A 8 4.04 4.67 -16.08
CA SER A 8 3.43 3.34 -15.96
C SER A 8 3.25 2.98 -14.47
N VAL A 9 2.52 1.91 -14.16
CA VAL A 9 2.39 1.35 -12.80
C VAL A 9 3.16 0.04 -12.75
N SER A 10 3.88 -0.27 -11.68
CA SER A 10 4.61 -1.55 -11.55
C SER A 10 3.66 -2.76 -11.71
N VAL A 11 4.12 -3.81 -12.40
CA VAL A 11 3.35 -5.03 -12.66
C VAL A 11 4.04 -6.21 -12.01
N THR A 12 3.32 -7.02 -11.25
CA THR A 12 3.85 -8.28 -10.70
C THR A 12 3.24 -9.46 -11.46
N GLY A 13 4.10 -10.38 -11.87
CA GLY A 13 3.75 -11.59 -12.62
C GLY A 13 4.17 -12.87 -11.92
N LEU A 14 3.46 -13.96 -12.20
CA LEU A 14 3.82 -15.32 -11.83
C LEU A 14 4.30 -16.10 -13.05
N LEU A 15 5.51 -16.62 -12.92
CA LEU A 15 6.20 -17.45 -13.90
C LEU A 15 6.23 -18.90 -13.40
N ARG A 16 5.77 -19.86 -14.20
CA ARG A 16 5.84 -21.28 -13.83
C ARG A 16 7.12 -21.91 -14.34
N LEU A 17 7.74 -22.74 -13.50
CA LEU A 17 8.84 -23.62 -13.88
C LEU A 17 8.31 -24.98 -14.34
N ASN A 18 9.05 -25.64 -15.23
CA ASN A 18 8.81 -27.04 -15.55
C ASN A 18 9.21 -27.94 -14.36
N GLU A 19 9.01 -29.25 -14.46
CA GLU A 19 9.27 -30.16 -13.33
C GLU A 19 10.75 -30.25 -12.96
N GLU A 20 11.63 -30.24 -13.95
CA GLU A 20 13.09 -30.19 -13.76
C GLU A 20 13.50 -28.88 -13.07
N GLY A 21 13.01 -27.75 -13.56
CA GLY A 21 13.25 -26.42 -13.02
C GLY A 21 12.76 -26.27 -11.60
N SER A 22 11.59 -26.82 -11.30
CA SER A 22 11.01 -26.80 -9.95
C SER A 22 11.84 -27.62 -8.98
N SER A 23 12.32 -28.80 -9.42
CA SER A 23 13.22 -29.64 -8.62
C SER A 23 14.55 -28.94 -8.37
N LYS A 24 15.17 -28.35 -9.41
CA LYS A 24 16.43 -27.60 -9.31
C LYS A 24 16.28 -26.36 -8.41
N PHE A 25 15.17 -25.63 -8.53
CA PHE A 25 14.88 -24.45 -7.70
C PHE A 25 14.81 -24.80 -6.21
N LEU A 26 14.18 -25.93 -5.86
CA LEU A 26 14.07 -26.39 -4.48
C LEU A 26 15.40 -26.88 -3.89
N GLN A 27 16.35 -27.31 -4.74
CA GLN A 27 17.66 -27.82 -4.33
C GLN A 27 18.78 -26.75 -4.32
N THR A 28 18.55 -25.60 -4.97
CA THR A 28 19.55 -24.54 -5.15
C THR A 28 19.28 -23.35 -4.22
N ASN A 29 20.25 -22.44 -4.08
CA ASN A 29 20.02 -21.15 -3.48
C ASN A 29 18.97 -20.35 -4.28
N GLN A 30 17.79 -20.15 -3.67
CA GLN A 30 16.66 -19.49 -4.30
C GLN A 30 17.00 -18.06 -4.77
N SER A 31 17.77 -17.30 -3.97
CA SER A 31 18.15 -15.93 -4.34
C SER A 31 19.03 -15.89 -5.58
N GLU A 32 19.93 -16.85 -5.72
CA GLU A 32 20.82 -16.98 -6.87
C GLU A 32 20.00 -17.34 -8.12
N PHE A 33 19.09 -18.30 -7.98
CA PHE A 33 18.18 -18.69 -9.05
C PHE A 33 17.35 -17.50 -9.58
N PHE A 34 16.77 -16.72 -8.65
CA PHE A 34 16.05 -15.50 -8.99
C PHE A 34 16.94 -14.48 -9.74
N ASN A 35 18.16 -14.23 -9.25
CA ASN A 35 19.08 -13.27 -9.86
C ASN A 35 19.49 -13.69 -11.28
N ASN A 36 19.77 -14.98 -11.50
CA ASN A 36 20.14 -15.48 -12.81
C ASN A 36 19.02 -15.33 -13.84
N ILE A 37 17.76 -15.58 -13.45
CA ILE A 37 16.59 -15.32 -14.30
C ILE A 37 16.44 -13.83 -14.59
N ILE A 38 16.56 -12.95 -13.58
CA ILE A 38 16.46 -11.49 -13.75
C ILE A 38 17.50 -10.98 -14.74
N GLN A 39 18.75 -11.41 -14.59
CA GLN A 39 19.85 -11.03 -15.50
C GLN A 39 19.61 -11.53 -16.92
N ALA A 40 19.16 -12.78 -17.09
CA ALA A 40 18.83 -13.34 -18.39
C ALA A 40 17.73 -12.51 -19.09
N PHE A 41 16.63 -12.24 -18.39
CA PHE A 41 15.55 -11.43 -18.97
C PHE A 41 15.97 -9.98 -19.26
N SER A 42 16.78 -9.35 -18.40
CA SER A 42 17.26 -7.98 -18.62
C SER A 42 18.22 -7.85 -19.80
N LYS A 43 18.88 -8.94 -20.20
CA LYS A 43 19.70 -9.02 -21.42
C LYS A 43 18.84 -9.28 -22.65
N ILE A 44 17.88 -10.20 -22.56
CA ILE A 44 17.02 -10.61 -23.69
C ILE A 44 16.05 -9.49 -24.07
N ILE A 45 15.44 -8.85 -23.07
CA ILE A 45 14.70 -7.61 -23.24
C ILE A 45 15.64 -6.53 -22.72
N PRO A 46 16.29 -5.73 -23.59
CA PRO A 46 17.38 -4.83 -23.18
C PRO A 46 16.84 -3.71 -22.28
N VAL A 47 16.69 -4.02 -21.00
CA VAL A 47 16.20 -3.13 -19.94
C VAL A 47 17.19 -3.13 -18.80
N ASN A 48 17.24 -2.03 -18.05
CA ASN A 48 18.07 -1.95 -16.87
C ASN A 48 17.65 -3.04 -15.87
N GLU A 49 18.59 -3.77 -15.26
CA GLU A 49 18.32 -4.82 -14.27
C GLU A 49 17.46 -4.34 -13.09
N GLN A 50 17.45 -3.04 -12.80
CA GLN A 50 16.57 -2.45 -11.80
C GLN A 50 15.09 -2.46 -12.20
N ARG A 51 14.76 -2.73 -13.46
CA ARG A 51 13.39 -2.78 -13.98
C ARG A 51 12.70 -4.10 -13.69
N ILE A 52 13.44 -5.20 -13.51
CA ILE A 52 12.89 -6.51 -13.18
C ILE A 52 13.44 -6.92 -11.82
N THR A 53 12.56 -7.10 -10.84
CA THR A 53 12.92 -7.40 -9.45
C THR A 53 12.09 -8.56 -8.93
N THR A 54 12.40 -9.05 -7.74
CA THR A 54 11.61 -10.07 -7.06
C THR A 54 11.55 -9.78 -5.57
N ASN A 55 10.44 -10.18 -4.95
CA ASN A 55 10.27 -10.22 -3.50
C ASN A 55 10.67 -11.58 -2.91
N GLY A 56 11.21 -12.49 -3.73
CA GLY A 56 11.59 -13.85 -3.35
C GLY A 56 10.41 -14.78 -3.10
N LYS A 57 9.17 -14.35 -3.34
CA LYS A 57 7.98 -15.16 -3.11
C LYS A 57 7.83 -16.19 -4.22
N TRP A 58 7.54 -17.41 -3.81
CA TRP A 58 7.19 -18.52 -4.68
C TRP A 58 6.08 -19.36 -4.04
N LYS A 59 5.38 -20.14 -4.85
CA LYS A 59 4.33 -21.06 -4.38
C LYS A 59 4.26 -22.28 -5.29
N ASN A 60 3.75 -23.40 -4.80
CA ASN A 60 3.43 -24.54 -5.65
C ASN A 60 2.22 -24.20 -6.53
N ASP A 61 2.21 -24.68 -7.77
CA ASP A 61 1.05 -24.57 -8.65
C ASP A 61 -0.08 -25.46 -8.09
N PRO A 62 -1.27 -24.90 -7.80
CA PRO A 62 -2.37 -25.67 -7.22
C PRO A 62 -2.91 -26.74 -8.16
N THR A 63 -2.77 -26.55 -9.48
CA THR A 63 -3.18 -27.51 -10.50
C THR A 63 -2.08 -28.53 -10.78
N PHE A 64 -0.81 -28.12 -10.65
CA PHE A 64 0.37 -28.96 -10.90
C PHE A 64 1.33 -28.92 -9.70
N PRO A 65 1.07 -29.66 -8.61
CA PRO A 65 1.78 -29.50 -7.34
C PRO A 65 3.29 -29.75 -7.37
N LYS A 66 3.79 -30.46 -8.40
CA LYS A 66 5.24 -30.65 -8.64
C LYS A 66 5.92 -29.42 -9.28
N ARG A 67 5.15 -28.42 -9.70
CA ARG A 67 5.64 -27.23 -10.39
C ARG A 67 5.59 -26.01 -9.47
N VAL A 68 6.62 -25.18 -9.55
CA VAL A 68 6.76 -23.96 -8.76
C VAL A 68 6.42 -22.74 -9.59
N LEU A 69 5.70 -21.80 -8.98
CA LEU A 69 5.40 -20.47 -9.49
C LEU A 69 6.29 -19.45 -8.79
N LEU A 70 7.07 -18.71 -9.58
CA LEU A 70 7.99 -17.66 -9.14
C LEU A 70 7.36 -16.28 -9.35
N SER A 71 7.50 -15.39 -8.36
CA SER A 71 7.01 -14.01 -8.45
C SER A 71 8.10 -13.05 -8.92
N PHE A 72 7.81 -12.28 -9.97
CA PHE A 72 8.66 -11.21 -10.48
C PHE A 72 7.86 -9.91 -10.58
N THR A 73 8.49 -8.79 -10.21
CA THR A 73 7.92 -7.45 -10.28
C THR A 73 8.69 -6.61 -11.30
N ILE A 74 7.97 -6.12 -12.29
CA ILE A 74 8.44 -5.18 -13.29
C ILE A 74 8.12 -3.77 -12.79
N ASN A 75 9.15 -3.00 -12.47
CA ASN A 75 9.01 -1.66 -11.91
C ASN A 75 8.51 -0.66 -12.97
N GLU A 76 7.79 0.35 -12.51
CA GLU A 76 7.33 1.47 -13.33
C GLU A 76 8.51 2.18 -14.04
N ALA A 77 8.24 2.60 -15.27
CA ALA A 77 9.10 3.48 -16.05
C ALA A 77 9.28 4.83 -15.35
N LYS A 78 10.54 5.23 -15.14
CA LYS A 78 10.87 6.51 -14.50
C LYS A 78 10.83 7.70 -15.46
N SER A 79 10.81 7.44 -16.77
CA SER A 79 10.76 8.45 -17.82
C SER A 79 9.96 7.96 -19.02
N ALA A 80 9.53 8.88 -19.88
CA ALA A 80 8.84 8.56 -21.13
C ALA A 80 9.72 7.81 -22.16
N MET A 81 11.05 7.79 -21.98
CA MET A 81 11.98 7.04 -22.83
C MET A 81 12.10 5.57 -22.43
N GLU A 82 11.66 5.22 -21.23
CA GLU A 82 11.70 3.84 -20.74
C GLU A 82 10.46 3.05 -21.17
N LEU A 83 10.65 1.78 -21.53
CA LEU A 83 9.55 0.85 -21.80
C LEU A 83 8.59 0.77 -20.60
N SER A 84 7.28 0.80 -20.88
CA SER A 84 6.27 0.64 -19.84
C SER A 84 6.37 -0.76 -19.21
N SER A 85 6.04 -0.85 -17.92
CA SER A 85 5.99 -2.13 -17.19
C SER A 85 5.09 -3.16 -17.88
N LYS A 86 3.95 -2.72 -18.43
CA LYS A 86 3.02 -3.57 -19.19
C LYS A 86 3.65 -4.11 -20.48
N THR A 87 4.36 -3.26 -21.23
CA THR A 87 5.05 -3.70 -22.46
C THR A 87 6.13 -4.73 -22.16
N ILE A 88 6.91 -4.53 -21.10
CA ILE A 88 7.91 -5.53 -20.68
C ILE A 88 7.21 -6.84 -20.28
N PHE A 89 6.10 -6.77 -19.55
CA PHE A 89 5.32 -7.94 -19.16
C PHE A 89 4.81 -8.72 -20.38
N ASP A 90 4.20 -8.03 -21.34
CA ASP A 90 3.66 -8.63 -22.57
C ASP A 90 4.77 -9.25 -23.44
N ASN A 91 5.93 -8.58 -23.52
CA ASN A 91 7.11 -9.10 -24.20
C ASN A 91 7.66 -10.35 -23.51
N MET A 92 7.76 -10.36 -22.18
CA MET A 92 8.16 -11.55 -21.42
C MET A 92 7.20 -12.71 -21.68
N GLY A 93 5.88 -12.48 -21.60
CA GLY A 93 4.87 -13.49 -21.88
C GLY A 93 4.98 -14.08 -23.28
N THR A 94 5.25 -13.23 -24.28
CA THR A 94 5.46 -13.67 -25.67
C THR A 94 6.72 -14.52 -25.83
N LEU A 95 7.83 -14.12 -25.19
CA LEU A 95 9.08 -14.88 -25.21
C LEU A 95 8.90 -16.25 -24.54
N ILE A 96 8.21 -16.31 -23.40
CA ILE A 96 7.94 -17.55 -22.67
C ILE A 96 7.07 -18.50 -23.51
N LYS A 97 6.03 -17.97 -24.18
CA LYS A 97 5.13 -18.77 -25.03
C LYS A 97 5.83 -19.36 -26.26
N ARG A 98 6.91 -18.74 -26.72
CA ARG A 98 7.73 -19.21 -27.85
C ARG A 98 9.13 -19.61 -27.40
N LYS A 99 9.29 -20.05 -26.15
CA LYS A 99 10.58 -20.30 -25.51
C LYS A 99 11.52 -21.07 -26.42
N GLY A 100 11.04 -22.13 -27.08
CA GLY A 100 11.83 -22.96 -27.99
C GLY A 100 12.52 -22.23 -29.15
N PHE A 101 12.01 -21.07 -29.56
CA PHE A 101 12.53 -20.24 -30.66
C PHE A 101 13.18 -18.94 -30.19
N THR A 102 13.38 -18.77 -28.89
CA THR A 102 13.91 -17.53 -28.31
C THR A 102 15.23 -17.77 -27.60
N ALA A 103 15.96 -16.70 -27.27
CA ALA A 103 17.18 -16.79 -26.47
C ALA A 103 16.96 -17.39 -25.06
N LEU A 104 15.71 -17.55 -24.60
CA LEU A 104 15.40 -18.19 -23.33
C LEU A 104 15.80 -19.67 -23.29
N SER A 105 15.71 -20.40 -24.40
CA SER A 105 16.07 -21.83 -24.47
C SER A 105 17.57 -22.07 -24.32
N ASN A 106 18.40 -21.09 -24.68
CA ASN A 106 19.86 -21.19 -24.64
C ASN A 106 20.47 -20.88 -23.27
N ASN A 107 19.68 -20.39 -22.32
CA ASN A 107 20.15 -20.03 -20.98
C ASN A 107 19.76 -21.10 -19.95
N GLU A 108 20.70 -21.46 -19.08
CA GLU A 108 20.58 -22.55 -18.11
C GLU A 108 19.37 -22.41 -17.17
N TYR A 109 18.97 -21.18 -16.83
CA TYR A 109 17.89 -20.92 -15.88
C TYR A 109 16.55 -20.63 -16.56
N THR A 110 16.56 -19.87 -17.66
CA THR A 110 15.32 -19.55 -18.37
C THR A 110 14.82 -20.69 -19.25
N SER A 111 15.67 -21.66 -19.62
CA SER A 111 15.26 -22.88 -20.31
C SER A 111 14.33 -23.75 -19.46
N LEU A 112 14.43 -23.65 -18.13
CA LEU A 112 13.64 -24.35 -17.12
C LEU A 112 12.21 -23.77 -16.93
N ILE A 113 11.89 -22.69 -17.64
CA ILE A 113 10.55 -22.09 -17.61
C ILE A 113 9.56 -23.00 -18.36
N ASP A 114 8.36 -23.15 -17.81
CA ASP A 114 7.29 -23.91 -18.45
C ASP A 114 6.63 -23.10 -19.57
N GLU A 115 6.90 -23.48 -20.83
CA GLU A 115 6.35 -22.86 -22.04
C GLU A 115 4.84 -23.10 -22.21
N SER A 116 4.29 -24.14 -21.57
CA SER A 116 2.85 -24.42 -21.59
C SER A 116 2.03 -23.50 -20.67
N ALA A 117 2.71 -22.74 -19.79
CA ALA A 117 2.09 -21.88 -18.81
C ALA A 117 2.04 -20.43 -19.30
N ALA A 118 0.90 -19.77 -19.12
CA ALA A 118 0.84 -18.33 -19.32
C ALA A 118 1.58 -17.59 -18.20
N PHE A 119 2.32 -16.54 -18.56
CA PHE A 119 2.81 -15.56 -17.59
C PHE A 119 1.63 -14.71 -17.12
N THR A 120 1.22 -14.87 -15.87
CA THR A 120 -0.04 -14.29 -15.35
C THR A 120 0.24 -13.12 -14.42
N ILE A 121 -0.53 -12.03 -14.56
CA ILE A 121 -0.47 -10.90 -13.64
C ILE A 121 -1.04 -11.34 -12.29
N THR A 122 -0.32 -11.07 -11.20
CA THR A 122 -0.90 -11.15 -9.85
C THR A 122 -1.57 -9.84 -9.52
N PRO A 123 -2.90 -9.82 -9.35
CA PRO A 123 -3.57 -8.61 -8.91
C PRO A 123 -3.11 -8.29 -7.49
N ASP A 124 -2.75 -7.04 -7.23
CA ASP A 124 -2.57 -6.54 -5.86
C ASP A 124 -3.95 -6.30 -5.23
N TYR A 125 -4.59 -7.39 -4.81
CA TYR A 125 -5.90 -7.33 -4.14
C TYR A 125 -5.81 -6.50 -2.87
N PHE A 126 -4.73 -6.64 -2.10
CA PHE A 126 -4.59 -5.90 -0.85
C PHE A 126 -4.54 -4.40 -1.12
N GLY A 127 -3.62 -3.92 -1.98
CA GLY A 127 -3.55 -2.50 -2.33
C GLY A 127 -4.83 -1.96 -2.97
N LYS A 128 -5.52 -2.77 -3.79
CA LYS A 128 -6.77 -2.39 -4.47
C LYS A 128 -7.95 -2.23 -3.52
N TYR A 129 -8.12 -3.14 -2.55
CA TYR A 129 -9.28 -3.16 -1.66
C TYR A 129 -9.02 -2.51 -0.29
N LEU A 130 -7.75 -2.27 0.08
CA LEU A 130 -7.39 -1.60 1.33
C LEU A 130 -8.15 -0.28 1.57
N PRO A 131 -8.31 0.63 0.58
CA PRO A 131 -9.02 1.89 0.82
C PRO A 131 -10.51 1.68 1.16
N LEU A 132 -11.14 0.65 0.58
CA LEU A 132 -12.53 0.29 0.91
C LEU A 132 -12.63 -0.29 2.33
N ILE A 133 -11.65 -1.12 2.71
CA ILE A 133 -11.55 -1.66 4.07
C ILE A 133 -11.37 -0.51 5.07
N ILE A 134 -10.55 0.50 4.76
CA ILE A 134 -10.36 1.69 5.61
C ILE A 134 -11.68 2.44 5.79
N ILE A 135 -12.40 2.73 4.69
CA ILE A 135 -13.71 3.42 4.77
C ILE A 135 -14.69 2.63 5.64
N PHE A 136 -14.78 1.32 5.44
CA PHE A 136 -15.65 0.45 6.22
C PHE A 136 -15.30 0.47 7.72
N LEU A 137 -14.01 0.33 8.06
CA LEU A 137 -13.55 0.33 9.45
C LEU A 137 -13.82 1.66 10.16
N VAL A 138 -13.56 2.80 9.48
CA VAL A 138 -13.86 4.15 10.00
C VAL A 138 -15.38 4.34 10.20
N SER A 139 -16.21 3.82 9.30
CA SER A 139 -17.66 3.92 9.46
C SER A 139 -18.20 3.08 10.62
N MET A 140 -17.61 1.90 10.87
CA MET A 140 -18.00 1.02 11.97
C MET A 140 -17.64 1.61 13.33
N ASP A 141 -16.47 2.23 13.42
CA ASP A 141 -16.00 2.96 14.58
C ASP A 141 -17.00 4.05 15.02
N LEU A 142 -17.32 4.99 14.11
CA LEU A 142 -18.32 6.02 14.36
C LEU A 142 -19.69 5.42 14.75
N ALA A 143 -20.10 4.32 14.12
CA ALA A 143 -21.38 3.67 14.41
C ALA A 143 -21.42 3.09 15.83
N VAL A 144 -20.34 2.47 16.30
CA VAL A 144 -20.24 1.92 17.66
C VAL A 144 -20.36 3.04 18.70
N ASP A 145 -19.61 4.12 18.51
CA ASP A 145 -19.57 5.24 19.46
C ASP A 145 -20.90 6.00 19.52
N LEU A 146 -21.53 6.23 18.37
CA LEU A 146 -22.87 6.81 18.30
C LEU A 146 -23.91 5.89 18.95
N THR A 147 -23.83 4.58 18.72
CA THR A 147 -24.77 3.61 19.29
C THR A 147 -24.68 3.60 20.82
N PHE A 148 -23.46 3.59 21.37
CA PHE A 148 -23.23 3.69 22.82
C PHE A 148 -23.78 5.01 23.39
N THR A 149 -23.49 6.12 22.72
CA THR A 149 -23.92 7.46 23.15
C THR A 149 -25.43 7.61 23.13
N LEU A 150 -26.11 7.18 22.07
CA LEU A 150 -27.55 7.39 21.90
C LEU A 150 -28.38 6.47 22.78
N LEU A 151 -27.92 5.22 22.98
CA LEU A 151 -28.74 4.19 23.61
C LEU A 151 -28.39 3.90 25.07
N ARG A 152 -27.16 4.21 25.53
CA ARG A 152 -26.66 3.71 26.82
C ARG A 152 -26.16 4.78 27.77
N VAL A 153 -25.38 5.76 27.31
CA VAL A 153 -24.73 6.72 28.24
C VAL A 153 -25.74 7.52 29.08
N ASN A 154 -26.95 7.74 28.56
CA ASN A 154 -28.03 8.44 29.27
C ASN A 154 -28.51 7.72 30.53
N ASN A 155 -28.26 6.41 30.66
CA ASN A 155 -28.58 5.66 31.88
C ASN A 155 -27.61 5.99 33.03
N THR A 156 -26.50 6.66 32.74
CA THR A 156 -25.45 6.97 33.71
C THR A 156 -25.06 8.45 33.60
N PRO A 157 -25.81 9.36 34.25
CA PRO A 157 -25.67 10.81 34.03
C PRO A 157 -24.25 11.37 34.18
N HIS A 158 -23.44 10.82 35.11
CA HIS A 158 -22.08 11.29 35.34
C HIS A 158 -21.10 10.97 34.20
N LEU A 159 -21.43 10.03 33.30
CA LEU A 159 -20.61 9.66 32.15
C LEU A 159 -21.02 10.41 30.87
N VAL A 160 -22.20 11.04 30.84
CA VAL A 160 -22.73 11.73 29.65
C VAL A 160 -21.79 12.84 29.20
N ILE A 161 -21.38 13.73 30.11
CA ILE A 161 -20.53 14.88 29.76
C ILE A 161 -19.15 14.42 29.28
N PRO A 162 -18.40 13.57 30.01
CA PRO A 162 -17.13 13.04 29.52
C PRO A 162 -17.26 12.36 28.15
N ASN A 163 -18.28 11.52 27.95
CA ASN A 163 -18.52 10.85 26.67
C ASN A 163 -18.71 11.83 25.51
N MET A 164 -19.55 12.85 25.69
CA MET A 164 -19.78 13.84 24.65
C MET A 164 -18.53 14.66 24.32
N VAL A 165 -17.69 14.97 25.32
CA VAL A 165 -16.42 15.66 25.11
C VAL A 165 -15.46 14.82 24.27
N PHE A 166 -15.24 13.55 24.65
CA PHE A 166 -14.34 12.65 23.94
C PHE A 166 -14.89 12.15 22.60
N LEU A 167 -16.19 12.28 22.36
CA LEU A 167 -16.79 12.06 21.04
C LEU A 167 -16.62 13.29 20.13
N ILE A 168 -17.00 14.49 20.59
CA ILE A 168 -17.12 15.67 19.72
C ILE A 168 -15.77 16.36 19.48
N VAL A 169 -14.95 16.53 20.52
CA VAL A 169 -13.72 17.35 20.42
C VAL A 169 -12.71 16.76 19.43
N PRO A 170 -12.40 15.45 19.43
CA PRO A 170 -11.47 14.86 18.47
C PRO A 170 -11.91 15.03 17.01
N HIS A 171 -13.20 14.86 16.74
CA HIS A 171 -13.79 15.09 15.41
C HIS A 171 -13.61 16.54 14.93
N ILE A 172 -13.83 17.53 15.81
CA ILE A 172 -13.59 18.95 15.48
C ILE A 172 -12.11 19.17 15.17
N VAL A 173 -11.20 18.60 15.96
CA VAL A 173 -9.76 18.71 15.72
C VAL A 173 -9.35 18.06 14.38
N ASN A 174 -9.87 16.87 14.07
CA ASN A 174 -9.64 16.19 12.78
C ASN A 174 -10.16 16.99 11.59
N PHE A 175 -11.34 17.61 11.73
CA PHE A 175 -11.91 18.50 10.72
C PHE A 175 -11.00 19.72 10.47
N LEU A 176 -10.57 20.41 11.52
CA LEU A 176 -9.67 21.56 11.42
C LEU A 176 -8.32 21.17 10.81
N LEU A 177 -7.78 20.02 11.19
CA LEU A 177 -6.52 19.50 10.66
C LEU A 177 -6.64 19.15 9.18
N THR A 178 -7.76 18.56 8.77
CA THR A 178 -8.09 18.28 7.37
C THR A 178 -8.15 19.56 6.56
N ILE A 179 -8.92 20.57 7.00
CA ILE A 179 -8.99 21.87 6.32
C ILE A 179 -7.59 22.50 6.18
N ASN A 180 -6.79 22.46 7.24
CA ASN A 180 -5.43 23.00 7.21
C ASN A 180 -4.56 22.30 6.16
N ILE A 181 -4.60 20.96 6.10
CA ILE A 181 -3.89 20.18 5.07
C ILE A 181 -4.36 20.59 3.67
N TYR A 182 -5.67 20.67 3.45
CA TYR A 182 -6.23 21.07 2.15
C TYR A 182 -5.77 22.47 1.73
N LEU A 183 -5.90 23.47 2.60
CA LEU A 183 -5.47 24.84 2.32
C LEU A 183 -3.96 24.93 2.09
N SER A 184 -3.17 24.20 2.87
CA SER A 184 -1.72 24.13 2.69
C SER A 184 -1.35 23.49 1.35
N GLU A 185 -2.02 22.43 0.92
CA GLU A 185 -1.75 21.78 -0.38
C GLU A 185 -2.19 22.65 -1.55
N VAL A 186 -3.36 23.28 -1.47
CA VAL A 186 -3.85 24.21 -2.51
C VAL A 186 -2.88 25.38 -2.73
N SER A 187 -2.31 25.92 -1.65
CA SER A 187 -1.40 27.07 -1.73
C SER A 187 0.03 26.72 -2.14
N THR A 188 0.51 25.52 -1.82
CA THR A 188 1.93 25.16 -2.00
C THR A 188 2.20 24.13 -3.09
N ASN A 189 1.20 23.35 -3.51
CA ASN A 189 1.37 22.22 -4.42
C ASN A 189 0.56 22.44 -5.70
N PRO A 190 1.19 22.87 -6.82
CA PRO A 190 0.47 23.16 -8.05
C PRO A 190 -0.21 21.93 -8.65
N MET A 191 0.34 20.72 -8.45
CA MET A 191 -0.31 19.49 -8.92
C MET A 191 -1.60 19.20 -8.15
N PHE A 192 -1.61 19.48 -6.85
CA PHE A 192 -2.81 19.34 -6.03
C PHE A 192 -3.88 20.37 -6.42
N PHE A 193 -3.48 21.61 -6.71
CA PHE A 193 -4.39 22.63 -7.23
C PHE A 193 -5.02 22.20 -8.56
N THR A 194 -4.23 21.71 -9.52
CA THR A 194 -4.80 21.23 -10.79
C THR A 194 -5.74 20.04 -10.58
N TRP A 195 -5.38 19.12 -9.69
CA TRP A 195 -6.20 17.96 -9.37
C TRP A 195 -7.53 18.34 -8.73
N ILE A 196 -7.54 19.28 -7.78
CA ILE A 196 -8.76 19.70 -7.09
C ILE A 196 -9.70 20.48 -8.01
N SER A 197 -9.15 21.26 -8.96
CA SER A 197 -9.93 21.98 -9.97
C SER A 197 -10.62 21.06 -10.99
N GLU A 198 -10.13 19.83 -11.19
CA GLU A 198 -10.76 18.84 -12.07
C GLU A 198 -11.90 18.06 -11.40
N ILE A 199 -12.05 18.15 -10.07
CA ILE A 199 -12.99 17.33 -9.30
C ILE A 199 -14.30 18.10 -9.02
N PRO A 200 -15.47 17.46 -9.19
CA PRO A 200 -16.74 18.05 -8.78
C PRO A 200 -16.77 18.42 -7.28
N THR A 201 -17.23 19.63 -6.97
CA THR A 201 -17.25 20.18 -5.60
C THR A 201 -18.01 19.32 -4.59
N LEU A 202 -19.11 18.68 -5.01
CA LEU A 202 -19.90 17.79 -4.16
C LEU A 202 -19.10 16.58 -3.68
N LEU A 203 -18.32 15.97 -4.57
CA LEU A 203 -17.51 14.79 -4.24
C LEU A 203 -16.35 15.15 -3.31
N LEU A 204 -15.77 16.35 -3.50
CA LEU A 204 -14.77 16.90 -2.60
C LEU A 204 -15.33 17.11 -1.19
N SER A 205 -16.56 17.62 -1.08
CA SER A 205 -17.21 17.84 0.23
C SER A 205 -17.45 16.52 0.98
N ILE A 206 -17.87 15.47 0.29
CA ILE A 206 -18.04 14.12 0.88
C ILE A 206 -16.68 13.60 1.38
N CYS A 207 -15.63 13.75 0.58
CA CYS A 207 -14.29 13.31 0.97
C CYS A 207 -13.73 14.09 2.17
N ALA A 208 -14.03 15.38 2.27
CA ALA A 208 -13.67 16.21 3.41
C ALA A 208 -14.40 15.77 4.69
N ILE A 209 -15.69 15.45 4.60
CA ILE A 209 -16.48 14.92 5.73
C ILE A 209 -15.94 13.56 6.18
N PHE A 210 -15.66 12.64 5.25
CA PHE A 210 -15.08 11.34 5.59
C PHE A 210 -13.70 11.47 6.26
N SER A 211 -12.91 12.45 5.82
CA SER A 211 -11.61 12.78 6.42
C SER A 211 -11.71 13.44 7.79
N ALA A 212 -12.87 14.03 8.11
CA ALA A 212 -13.14 14.63 9.42
C ALA A 212 -13.43 13.57 10.49
N ILE A 213 -14.03 12.43 10.10
CA ILE A 213 -14.28 11.30 10.99
C ILE A 213 -12.95 10.66 11.39
N ASP A 214 -12.15 10.25 10.41
CA ASP A 214 -10.76 9.85 10.65
C ASP A 214 -9.87 10.49 9.59
N ILE A 215 -8.87 11.26 10.05
CA ILE A 215 -7.88 11.89 9.18
C ILE A 215 -7.13 10.88 8.29
N LEU A 216 -7.06 9.61 8.69
CA LEU A 216 -6.48 8.53 7.91
C LEU A 216 -7.26 8.25 6.61
N ALA A 217 -8.55 8.58 6.55
CA ALA A 217 -9.38 8.44 5.35
C ALA A 217 -8.84 9.29 4.17
N ILE A 218 -8.04 10.33 4.44
CA ILE A 218 -7.32 11.08 3.40
C ILE A 218 -6.41 10.15 2.57
N ASN A 219 -5.86 9.08 3.15
CA ASN A 219 -5.04 8.15 2.37
C ASN A 219 -5.82 7.45 1.25
N THR A 220 -7.14 7.28 1.40
CA THR A 220 -8.03 6.76 0.36
C THR A 220 -8.07 7.69 -0.85
N LEU A 221 -7.95 9.01 -0.65
CA LEU A 221 -7.81 9.96 -1.75
C LEU A 221 -6.50 9.81 -2.52
N THR A 222 -5.49 9.15 -1.95
CA THR A 222 -4.20 8.95 -2.61
C THR A 222 -4.00 7.54 -3.18
N SER A 223 -4.98 6.65 -3.05
CA SER A 223 -4.81 5.21 -3.29
C SER A 223 -5.03 4.78 -4.74
N ASN A 224 -5.42 5.70 -5.61
CA ASN A 224 -5.87 5.46 -6.98
C ASN A 224 -6.96 4.38 -7.08
N LEU A 225 -7.95 4.46 -6.17
CA LEU A 225 -9.01 3.46 -6.06
C LEU A 225 -9.77 3.32 -7.39
N PHE A 226 -9.73 2.10 -7.95
CA PHE A 226 -10.29 1.73 -9.26
C PHE A 226 -9.87 2.63 -10.45
N GLY A 227 -8.74 3.35 -10.35
CA GLY A 227 -8.29 4.23 -11.43
C GLY A 227 -9.07 5.55 -11.53
N LEU A 228 -9.91 5.86 -10.55
CA LEU A 228 -10.71 7.08 -10.56
C LEU A 228 -9.83 8.28 -10.21
N LYS A 229 -9.93 9.36 -11.00
CA LYS A 229 -9.17 10.61 -10.79
C LYS A 229 -9.32 11.18 -9.38
N VAL A 230 -10.50 11.02 -8.79
CA VAL A 230 -10.85 11.50 -7.44
C VAL A 230 -10.03 10.84 -6.35
N PHE A 231 -9.55 9.61 -6.57
CA PHE A 231 -8.69 8.90 -5.62
C PHE A 231 -7.21 8.98 -6.00
N SER A 232 -6.82 9.93 -6.85
CA SER A 232 -5.44 10.13 -7.31
C SER A 232 -4.83 11.45 -6.80
N ALA A 233 -5.16 11.83 -5.55
CA ALA A 233 -4.72 13.08 -4.94
C ALA A 233 -3.18 13.13 -4.77
N PRO A 234 -2.50 14.13 -5.37
CA PRO A 234 -1.04 14.23 -5.31
C PRO A 234 -0.58 14.95 -4.02
N LEU A 235 -0.75 14.32 -2.86
CA LEU A 235 -0.37 14.91 -1.56
C LEU A 235 1.14 15.01 -1.35
N SER A 236 1.60 16.13 -0.79
CA SER A 236 2.99 16.35 -0.41
C SER A 236 3.46 15.42 0.72
N GLN A 237 4.78 15.26 0.85
CA GLN A 237 5.39 14.50 1.95
C GLN A 237 5.16 15.15 3.32
N ARG A 238 4.96 16.48 3.37
CA ARG A 238 4.64 17.20 4.60
C ARG A 238 3.27 16.77 5.12
N SER A 239 2.24 16.87 4.29
CA SER A 239 0.87 16.50 4.66
C SER A 239 0.77 15.02 5.02
N ARG A 240 1.43 14.13 4.28
CA ARG A 240 1.49 12.70 4.61
C ARG A 240 2.10 12.41 6.01
N LYS A 241 3.02 13.25 6.51
CA LYS A 241 3.55 13.14 7.88
C LYS A 241 2.54 13.64 8.91
N ILE A 242 1.90 14.78 8.64
CA ILE A 242 0.87 15.35 9.50
C ILE A 242 -0.30 14.37 9.66
N ILE A 243 -0.81 13.80 8.56
CA ILE A 243 -1.87 12.78 8.57
C ILE A 243 -1.49 11.59 9.45
N LEU A 244 -0.26 11.09 9.31
CA LEU A 244 0.19 9.93 10.09
C LEU A 244 0.26 10.24 11.58
N TRP A 245 0.86 11.37 11.97
CA TRP A 245 0.97 11.75 13.38
C TRP A 245 -0.37 12.16 14.00
N GLY A 246 -1.19 12.94 13.27
CA GLY A 246 -2.54 13.31 13.71
C GLY A 246 -3.41 12.08 13.94
N SER A 247 -3.35 11.11 13.02
CA SER A 247 -4.08 9.85 13.17
C SER A 247 -3.64 9.07 14.42
N PHE A 248 -2.35 9.05 14.77
CA PHE A 248 -1.87 8.40 16.01
C PHE A 248 -2.35 9.12 17.28
N ILE A 249 -2.31 10.45 17.29
CA ILE A 249 -2.77 11.25 18.43
C ILE A 249 -4.28 11.04 18.66
N ASN A 250 -5.05 10.88 17.58
CA ASN A 250 -6.50 10.64 17.68
C ASN A 250 -6.85 9.41 18.53
N ILE A 251 -6.04 8.34 18.48
CA ILE A 251 -6.29 7.14 19.31
C ILE A 251 -6.28 7.48 20.81
N PHE A 252 -5.36 8.33 21.23
CA PHE A 252 -5.23 8.72 22.63
C PHE A 252 -6.25 9.79 23.02
N ALA A 253 -6.66 10.63 22.06
CA ALA A 253 -7.61 11.71 22.29
C ALA A 253 -9.08 11.24 22.28
N GLU A 254 -9.38 10.13 21.59
CA GLU A 254 -10.74 9.65 21.35
C GLU A 254 -10.91 8.22 21.84
N ASP A 255 -10.27 7.26 21.15
CA ASP A 255 -10.56 5.83 21.31
C ASP A 255 -10.29 5.31 22.73
N ILE A 256 -9.14 5.69 23.31
CA ILE A 256 -8.76 5.25 24.66
C ILE A 256 -9.71 5.84 25.71
N PRO A 257 -9.95 7.17 25.75
CA PRO A 257 -10.95 7.74 26.66
C PRO A 257 -12.34 7.15 26.50
N GLN A 258 -12.82 6.94 25.27
CA GLN A 258 -14.13 6.33 25.03
C GLN A 258 -14.19 4.88 25.52
N LEU A 259 -13.14 4.07 25.31
CA LEU A 259 -13.07 2.72 25.88
C LEU A 259 -13.10 2.75 27.41
N ILE A 260 -12.36 3.67 28.04
CA ILE A 260 -12.38 3.83 29.50
C ILE A 260 -13.80 4.15 29.98
N ILE A 261 -14.52 5.03 29.29
CA ILE A 261 -15.91 5.36 29.63
C ILE A 261 -16.82 4.14 29.47
N GLN A 262 -16.65 3.33 28.43
CA GLN A 262 -17.40 2.09 28.24
C GLN A 262 -17.14 1.07 29.36
N ILE A 263 -15.89 0.95 29.83
CA ILE A 263 -15.52 0.13 30.99
C ILE A 263 -16.19 0.65 32.27
N LEU A 264 -16.14 1.96 32.51
CA LEU A 264 -16.79 2.59 33.67
C LEU A 264 -18.31 2.37 33.63
N TYR A 265 -18.93 2.51 32.46
CA TYR A 265 -20.33 2.22 32.26
C TYR A 265 -20.65 0.76 32.60
N TYR A 266 -19.89 -0.20 32.05
CA TYR A 266 -20.05 -1.63 32.33
C TYR A 266 -20.03 -1.93 33.83
N ASN A 267 -19.12 -1.31 34.59
CA ASN A 267 -19.01 -1.50 36.03
C ASN A 267 -20.13 -0.81 36.83
N SER A 268 -20.74 0.23 36.27
CA SER A 268 -21.80 1.03 36.92
C SER A 268 -23.21 0.44 36.77
N VAL A 269 -23.41 -0.44 35.78
CA VAL A 269 -24.73 -1.01 35.47
C VAL A 269 -24.88 -2.35 36.18
N GLU A 270 -25.81 -2.39 37.14
CA GLU A 270 -26.09 -3.59 37.95
C GLU A 270 -26.96 -4.64 37.21
N THR A 271 -27.47 -4.32 36.02
CA THR A 271 -28.27 -5.25 35.20
C THR A 271 -27.38 -6.07 34.29
N TYR A 272 -27.51 -7.41 34.33
CA TYR A 272 -26.85 -8.35 33.41
C TYR A 272 -27.47 -8.27 31.99
N ASP A 273 -27.26 -7.16 31.30
CA ASP A 273 -27.50 -7.02 29.85
C ASP A 273 -26.23 -7.45 29.11
N LEU A 274 -26.36 -8.18 27.99
CA LEU A 274 -25.23 -8.57 27.14
C LEU A 274 -24.74 -7.41 26.27
N PHE A 275 -25.57 -6.38 26.09
CA PHE A 275 -25.24 -5.25 25.23
C PHE A 275 -23.96 -4.48 25.64
N PRO A 276 -23.76 -4.11 26.92
CA PRO A 276 -22.54 -3.40 27.34
C PRO A 276 -21.27 -4.23 27.09
N LEU A 277 -21.36 -5.56 27.18
CA LEU A 277 -20.28 -6.47 26.83
C LEU A 277 -19.95 -6.42 25.33
N PHE A 278 -20.96 -6.43 24.46
CA PHE A 278 -20.74 -6.31 23.01
C PHE A 278 -20.12 -4.96 22.63
N VAL A 279 -20.58 -3.87 23.24
CA VAL A 279 -19.98 -2.54 23.04
C VAL A 279 -18.51 -2.57 23.44
N LEU A 280 -18.17 -3.12 24.61
CA LEU A 280 -16.78 -3.20 25.08
C LEU A 280 -15.89 -4.04 24.15
N ILE A 281 -16.38 -5.19 23.69
CA ILE A 281 -15.66 -6.03 22.71
C ILE A 281 -15.45 -5.26 21.40
N SER A 282 -16.48 -4.55 20.92
CA SER A 282 -16.38 -3.77 19.69
C SER A 282 -15.41 -2.59 19.81
N GLY A 283 -15.42 -1.84 20.93
CA GLY A 283 -14.47 -0.77 21.20
C GLY A 283 -13.02 -1.28 21.31
N GLY A 284 -12.82 -2.45 21.94
CA GLY A 284 -11.51 -3.11 21.95
C GLY A 284 -11.02 -3.49 20.54
N LEU A 285 -11.89 -4.09 19.73
CA LEU A 285 -11.59 -4.45 18.34
C LEU A 285 -11.30 -3.21 17.48
N VAL A 286 -11.99 -2.10 17.76
CA VAL A 286 -11.75 -0.79 17.14
C VAL A 286 -10.29 -0.35 17.33
N ILE A 287 -9.82 -0.31 18.58
CA ILE A 287 -8.45 0.11 18.89
C ILE A 287 -7.41 -0.82 18.25
N VAL A 288 -7.65 -2.13 18.29
CA VAL A 288 -6.73 -3.13 17.73
C VAL A 288 -6.56 -2.94 16.22
N HIS A 289 -7.65 -2.84 15.45
CA HIS A 289 -7.53 -2.67 14.00
C HIS A 289 -6.89 -1.32 13.66
N LYS A 290 -7.22 -0.27 14.41
CA LYS A 290 -6.66 1.09 14.29
C LYS A 290 -5.14 1.07 14.49
N LEU A 291 -4.64 0.30 15.45
CA LEU A 291 -3.21 0.14 15.72
C LEU A 291 -2.50 -0.66 14.60
N ILE A 292 -3.11 -1.76 14.14
CA ILE A 292 -2.57 -2.59 13.04
C ILE A 292 -2.44 -1.75 11.76
N LEU A 293 -3.49 -1.01 11.38
CA LEU A 293 -3.52 -0.23 10.16
C LEU A 293 -2.47 0.89 10.16
N ARG A 294 -2.33 1.61 11.28
CA ARG A 294 -1.30 2.66 11.42
C ARG A 294 0.11 2.07 11.43
N SER A 295 0.31 0.94 12.10
CA SER A 295 1.59 0.20 12.10
C SER A 295 1.98 -0.21 10.68
N TYR A 296 1.03 -0.72 9.90
CA TYR A 296 1.23 -1.04 8.48
C TYR A 296 1.70 0.20 7.69
N HIS A 297 1.03 1.34 7.83
CA HIS A 297 1.42 2.57 7.12
C HIS A 297 2.81 3.07 7.52
N VAL A 298 3.19 2.97 8.80
CA VAL A 298 4.54 3.31 9.28
C VAL A 298 5.57 2.38 8.65
N ILE A 299 5.32 1.08 8.66
CA ILE A 299 6.23 0.05 8.13
C ILE A 299 6.45 0.25 6.63
N VAL A 300 5.37 0.40 5.85
CA VAL A 300 5.46 0.63 4.39
C VAL A 300 6.27 1.89 4.08
N ARG A 301 6.04 2.97 4.83
CA ARG A 301 6.80 4.23 4.66
C ARG A 301 8.26 4.05 5.02
N TRP A 302 8.56 3.28 6.06
CA TRP A 302 9.92 2.97 6.46
C TRP A 302 10.65 2.14 5.40
N TYR A 303 10.00 1.11 4.85
CA TYR A 303 10.53 0.32 3.73
C TYR A 303 10.84 1.20 2.51
N HIS A 304 9.89 2.03 2.09
CA HIS A 304 10.11 2.91 0.93
C HIS A 304 11.26 3.92 1.16
N LYS A 305 11.41 4.45 2.38
CA LYS A 305 12.55 5.31 2.73
C LYS A 305 13.87 4.52 2.70
N ARG A 306 13.87 3.30 3.23
CA ARG A 306 15.04 2.41 3.24
C ARG A 306 15.50 2.06 1.83
N ASP A 307 14.57 1.77 0.92
CA ASP A 307 14.90 1.44 -0.47
C ASP A 307 15.48 2.63 -1.23
N LYS A 308 14.94 3.84 -1.04
CA LYS A 308 15.55 5.06 -1.58
C LYS A 308 16.98 5.27 -1.10
N ILE A 309 17.24 5.01 0.19
CA ILE A 309 18.60 5.10 0.75
C ILE A 309 19.52 4.03 0.15
N ARG A 310 19.05 2.78 0.02
CA ARG A 310 19.82 1.70 -0.62
C ARG A 310 20.14 2.02 -2.09
N GLU A 311 19.18 2.54 -2.84
CA GLU A 311 19.37 2.95 -4.23
C GLU A 311 20.41 4.07 -4.34
N PHE A 312 20.31 5.10 -3.47
CA PHE A 312 21.30 6.17 -3.40
C PHE A 312 22.71 5.65 -3.11
N ILE A 313 22.86 4.77 -2.11
CA ILE A 313 24.15 4.16 -1.76
C ILE A 313 24.69 3.31 -2.92
N ARG A 314 23.84 2.53 -3.59
CA ARG A 314 24.21 1.68 -4.74
C ARG A 314 24.69 2.53 -5.92
N ASN A 315 23.95 3.59 -6.27
CA ASN A 315 24.33 4.48 -7.37
C ASN A 315 25.67 5.18 -7.09
N ARG A 316 25.91 5.57 -5.83
CA ARG A 316 27.19 6.14 -5.41
C ARG A 316 28.35 5.14 -5.53
N ARG A 317 28.13 3.86 -5.21
CA ARG A 317 29.12 2.78 -5.40
C ARG A 317 29.41 2.52 -6.88
N LEU A 318 28.40 2.50 -7.74
CA LEU A 318 28.56 2.33 -9.19
C LEU A 318 29.35 3.50 -9.81
N SER A 319 29.06 4.73 -9.39
CA SER A 319 29.81 5.92 -9.81
C SER A 319 31.28 5.85 -9.35
N ALA A 320 31.53 5.49 -8.09
CA ALA A 320 32.89 5.33 -7.57
C ALA A 320 33.67 4.20 -8.29
N GLY A 321 33.00 3.10 -8.63
CA GLY A 321 33.58 2.00 -9.40
C GLY A 321 33.96 2.39 -10.82
N SER A 322 33.10 3.15 -11.51
CA SER A 322 33.37 3.69 -12.85
C SER A 322 34.54 4.67 -12.85
N ILE A 323 34.62 5.57 -11.87
CA ILE A 323 35.75 6.49 -11.72
C ILE A 323 37.06 5.72 -11.48
N ARG A 324 37.01 4.63 -10.70
CA ARG A 324 38.18 3.79 -10.45
C ARG A 324 38.62 3.01 -11.69
N SER A 325 37.70 2.50 -12.51
CA SER A 325 38.04 1.79 -13.75
C SER A 325 38.62 2.71 -14.82
N ILE A 326 38.15 3.96 -14.89
CA ILE A 326 38.73 4.98 -15.78
C ILE A 326 40.16 5.29 -15.34
N ARG A 327 40.43 5.39 -14.03
CA ARG A 327 41.76 5.69 -13.49
C ARG A 327 42.76 4.53 -13.63
N THR A 328 42.30 3.30 -13.74
CA THR A 328 43.17 2.12 -13.97
C THR A 328 43.43 1.82 -15.45
N ASN A 329 42.69 2.46 -16.36
CA ASN A 329 42.84 2.30 -17.81
C ASN A 329 43.59 3.49 -18.47
N VAL A 330 44.20 4.36 -17.67
CA VAL A 330 45.14 5.43 -18.07
C VAL A 330 46.50 5.11 -17.47
#